data_AF-A0A951WU12-F1
#
_entry.id   AF-A0A951WU12-F1
#
_cell.length_a   1.000
_cell.length_b   1.000
_cell.length_c   1.000
_cell.angle_alpha   90.00
_cell.angle_beta   90.00
_cell.angle_gamma   90.00
#
_symmetry.space_group_name_H-M   'P 1'
#
loop_
_entity.id
_entity.type
_entity.pdbx_description
1 polymer ?
#
loop_
_entity_poly.entity_id
_entity_poly.type
_entity_poly.pdbx_seq_one_letter_code
_entity_poly.pdbx_strand_id
1 'polypeptide(L)'
;MTDTPRARLMSALQRHLDRLDRRAERLNRREDQLSLVRLGTFLAGGVLTFFAVPAGLALPAAVLWIGAFAAAVVTHRRVCDAAVQTRELDAIKQAHLARMLLAWDGLPPARHTAAEPEHPYASDLDIIGPHGLLRLIDTTTSAAGSARLRDWLLAGTPNAAMIARRQALVAELRPLGTFRDRLTMSARRPAGGEGTLQAWLDDPHSAPPVPLAALAGLALLAAINVVQGIAYLSGADAGLLLFTLPLYVVLSAVFIRAAAEVGEDALMVSYEVGRLAAAFRVLERRRTPGRPHLDALLAPFRDPAARPSALLRRISMIAGAASVRANFIAWTALNLLTPWDLITASLLTRSKHALSAALPRWLDA
;
A
#
# COMPACT_ATOMS: atom_id res chain seq x y z
N MET A 1 -7.89 -46.79 5.21
CA MET A 1 -7.69 -45.34 5.50
C MET A 1 -9.05 -44.67 5.49
N THR A 2 -9.57 -44.29 6.65
CA THR A 2 -10.92 -43.75 6.81
C THR A 2 -11.02 -42.37 6.14
N ASP A 3 -12.02 -42.20 5.26
CA ASP A 3 -12.28 -40.98 4.48
C ASP A 3 -12.83 -39.85 5.37
N THR A 4 -11.98 -39.31 6.24
CA THR A 4 -12.37 -38.22 7.13
C THR A 4 -12.48 -36.90 6.35
N PRO A 5 -13.41 -36.00 6.72
CA PRO A 5 -13.50 -34.67 6.11
C PRO A 5 -12.17 -33.89 6.12
N ARG A 6 -11.34 -34.10 7.16
CA ARG A 6 -9.99 -33.55 7.27
C ARG A 6 -9.05 -34.06 6.17
N ALA A 7 -9.03 -35.37 5.92
CA ALA A 7 -8.19 -35.97 4.88
C ALA A 7 -8.58 -35.47 3.48
N ARG A 8 -9.89 -35.30 3.20
CA ARG A 8 -10.37 -34.72 1.94
C ARG A 8 -9.95 -33.27 1.76
N LEU A 9 -10.05 -32.45 2.81
CA LEU A 9 -9.59 -31.06 2.77
C LEU A 9 -8.08 -30.98 2.55
N MET A 10 -7.31 -31.82 3.23
CA MET A 10 -5.85 -31.86 3.14
C MET A 10 -5.39 -32.24 1.72
N SER A 11 -5.97 -33.29 1.13
CA SER A 11 -5.66 -33.67 -0.25
C SER A 11 -6.08 -32.60 -1.27
N ALA A 12 -7.20 -31.90 -1.03
CA ALA A 12 -7.62 -30.78 -1.87
C ALA A 12 -6.64 -29.58 -1.78
N LEU A 13 -6.09 -29.33 -0.59
CA LEU A 13 -5.09 -28.29 -0.36
C LEU A 13 -3.75 -28.64 -1.00
N GLN A 14 -3.27 -29.88 -0.85
CA GLN A 14 -2.04 -30.36 -1.52
C GLN A 14 -2.16 -30.27 -3.05
N ARG A 15 -3.26 -30.74 -3.63
CA ARG A 15 -3.52 -30.56 -5.08
C ARG A 15 -3.54 -29.07 -5.49
N HIS A 16 -3.88 -28.17 -4.58
CA HIS A 16 -3.82 -26.73 -4.85
C HIS A 16 -2.37 -26.25 -4.86
N LEU A 17 -1.57 -26.62 -3.86
CA LEU A 17 -0.14 -26.31 -3.79
C LEU A 17 0.59 -26.81 -5.05
N ASP A 18 0.39 -28.06 -5.46
CA ASP A 18 1.00 -28.61 -6.69
C ASP A 18 0.63 -27.81 -7.97
N ARG A 19 -0.52 -27.14 -7.98
CA ARG A 19 -0.91 -26.25 -9.09
C ARG A 19 -0.23 -24.89 -8.99
N LEU A 20 -0.01 -24.37 -7.78
CA LEU A 20 0.72 -23.13 -7.56
C LEU A 20 2.19 -23.29 -7.90
N ASP A 21 2.82 -24.41 -7.52
CA ASP A 21 4.21 -24.72 -7.85
C ASP A 21 4.42 -24.78 -9.37
N ARG A 22 3.61 -25.57 -10.08
CA ARG A 22 3.65 -25.63 -11.55
C ARG A 22 3.41 -24.27 -12.21
N ARG A 23 2.59 -23.41 -11.59
CA ARG A 23 2.36 -22.04 -12.08
C ARG A 23 3.56 -21.14 -11.81
N ALA A 24 4.18 -21.24 -10.64
CA ALA A 24 5.38 -20.49 -10.27
C ALA A 24 6.54 -20.83 -11.20
N GLU A 25 6.77 -22.12 -11.48
CA GLU A 25 7.79 -22.57 -12.45
C GLU A 25 7.56 -22.00 -13.85
N ARG A 26 6.31 -22.02 -14.33
CA ARG A 26 5.94 -21.44 -15.63
C ARG A 26 6.17 -19.93 -15.68
N LEU A 27 5.93 -19.23 -14.57
CA LEU A 27 6.15 -17.78 -14.49
C LEU A 27 7.64 -17.44 -14.42
N ASN A 28 8.43 -18.18 -13.64
CA ASN A 28 9.89 -18.03 -13.60
C ASN A 28 10.51 -18.25 -14.99
N ARG A 29 10.14 -19.32 -15.71
CA ARG A 29 10.63 -19.55 -17.08
C ARG A 29 10.27 -18.40 -18.04
N ARG A 30 9.07 -17.83 -17.90
CA ARG A 30 8.65 -16.66 -18.69
C ARG A 30 9.42 -15.40 -18.32
N GLU A 31 9.73 -15.22 -17.04
CA GLU A 31 10.56 -14.12 -16.55
C GLU A 31 11.97 -14.16 -17.16
N ASP A 32 12.59 -15.34 -17.19
CA ASP A 32 13.90 -15.58 -17.82
C ASP A 32 13.87 -15.27 -19.33
N GLN A 33 12.86 -15.79 -20.03
CA GLN A 33 12.67 -15.54 -21.47
C GLN A 33 12.45 -14.05 -21.77
N LEU A 34 11.63 -13.36 -20.98
CA LEU A 34 11.35 -11.94 -21.14
C LEU A 34 12.57 -11.07 -20.85
N SER A 35 13.44 -11.51 -19.93
CA SER A 35 14.72 -10.84 -19.67
C SER A 35 15.63 -10.87 -20.91
N LEU A 36 15.69 -12.01 -21.61
CA LEU A 36 16.40 -12.13 -22.89
C LEU A 36 15.74 -11.32 -24.01
N VAL A 37 14.40 -11.33 -24.12
CA VAL A 37 13.67 -10.51 -25.11
C VAL A 37 13.93 -9.01 -24.88
N ARG A 38 14.04 -8.55 -23.64
CA ARG A 38 14.36 -7.14 -23.34
C ARG A 38 15.77 -6.77 -23.80
N LEU A 39 16.74 -7.66 -23.60
CA LEU A 39 18.11 -7.46 -24.11
C LEU A 39 18.14 -7.48 -25.65
N GLY A 40 17.45 -8.44 -26.27
CA GLY A 40 17.33 -8.55 -27.72
C GLY A 40 16.65 -7.33 -28.35
N THR A 41 15.57 -6.82 -27.75
CA THR A 41 14.89 -5.60 -28.22
C THR A 41 15.75 -4.36 -28.05
N PHE A 42 16.54 -4.24 -26.98
CA PHE A 42 17.49 -3.14 -26.83
C PHE A 42 18.58 -3.15 -27.92
N LEU A 43 19.20 -4.31 -28.15
CA LEU A 43 20.23 -4.46 -29.19
C LEU A 43 19.66 -4.28 -30.61
N ALA A 44 18.51 -4.90 -30.90
CA ALA A 44 17.84 -4.79 -32.20
C ALA A 44 17.40 -3.35 -32.50
N GLY A 45 16.99 -2.59 -31.48
CA GLY A 45 16.64 -1.18 -31.63
C GLY A 45 17.80 -0.33 -32.12
N GLY A 46 18.97 -0.47 -31.49
CA GLY A 46 20.18 0.26 -31.90
C GLY A 46 20.55 -0.05 -33.35
N VAL A 47 20.48 -1.33 -33.74
CA VAL A 47 20.76 -1.77 -35.12
C VAL A 47 19.72 -1.23 -36.11
N LEU A 48 18.43 -1.34 -35.80
CA LEU A 48 17.35 -0.87 -36.69
C LEU A 48 17.44 0.63 -36.91
N THR A 49 17.68 1.41 -35.85
CA THR A 49 17.82 2.86 -35.95
C THR A 49 19.06 3.24 -36.75
N PHE A 50 20.19 2.55 -36.58
CA PHE A 50 21.41 2.80 -37.35
C PHE A 50 21.20 2.61 -38.87
N PHE A 51 20.53 1.53 -39.29
CA PHE A 51 20.24 1.28 -40.72
C PHE A 51 19.06 2.11 -41.27
N ALA A 52 18.11 2.53 -40.42
CA ALA A 52 16.93 3.30 -40.85
C ALA A 52 17.23 4.79 -41.11
N VAL A 53 18.30 5.33 -40.53
CA VAL A 53 18.75 6.73 -40.73
C VAL A 53 19.05 7.05 -42.20
N PRO A 54 19.93 6.31 -42.92
CA PRO A 54 20.22 6.60 -44.32
C PRO A 54 19.02 6.38 -45.27
N ALA A 55 18.03 5.57 -44.86
CA ALA A 55 16.82 5.30 -45.64
C ALA A 55 15.67 6.30 -45.40
N GLY A 56 15.84 7.31 -44.51
CA GLY A 56 14.78 8.25 -44.15
C GLY A 56 13.63 7.64 -43.32
N LEU A 57 13.79 6.39 -42.84
CA LEU A 57 12.78 5.64 -42.08
C LEU A 57 13.04 5.65 -40.56
N ALA A 58 13.91 6.54 -40.07
CA ALA A 58 14.32 6.58 -38.66
C ALA A 58 13.13 6.77 -37.69
N LEU A 59 12.18 7.66 -38.03
CA LEU A 59 11.00 7.91 -37.20
C LEU A 59 10.07 6.68 -37.07
N PRO A 60 9.58 6.05 -38.15
CA PRO A 60 8.74 4.86 -38.04
C PRO A 60 9.49 3.68 -37.38
N ALA A 61 10.79 3.54 -37.63
CA ALA A 61 11.62 2.53 -36.95
C ALA A 61 11.73 2.79 -35.43
N ALA A 62 11.93 4.04 -35.01
CA ALA A 62 11.99 4.42 -33.60
C ALA A 62 10.64 4.19 -32.89
N VAL A 63 9.52 4.56 -33.52
CA VAL A 63 8.17 4.33 -32.97
C VAL A 63 7.90 2.84 -32.80
N LEU A 64 8.23 2.02 -33.81
CA LEU A 64 8.07 0.57 -33.74
C LEU A 64 8.92 -0.04 -32.62
N TRP A 65 10.18 0.40 -32.49
CA TRP A 65 11.08 -0.06 -31.45
C TRP A 65 10.60 0.31 -30.05
N ILE A 66 10.22 1.58 -29.84
CA ILE A 66 9.67 2.06 -28.56
C ILE A 66 8.40 1.27 -28.21
N GLY A 67 7.51 1.04 -29.18
CA GLY A 67 6.31 0.23 -29.00
C GLY A 67 6.60 -1.22 -28.59
N ALA A 68 7.54 -1.88 -29.29
CA ALA A 68 7.95 -3.23 -28.97
C ALA A 68 8.61 -3.33 -27.58
N PHE A 69 9.50 -2.39 -27.25
CA PHE A 69 10.14 -2.32 -25.94
C PHE A 69 9.12 -2.05 -24.81
N ALA A 70 8.20 -1.11 -25.01
CA ALA A 70 7.14 -0.82 -24.06
C ALA A 70 6.24 -2.06 -23.83
N ALA A 71 5.85 -2.77 -24.90
CA ALA A 71 5.09 -4.01 -24.80
C ALA A 71 5.85 -5.11 -24.03
N ALA A 72 7.15 -5.25 -24.27
CA ALA A 72 8.01 -6.19 -23.55
C ALA A 72 8.08 -5.84 -22.06
N VAL A 73 8.27 -4.56 -21.71
CA VAL A 73 8.30 -4.08 -20.32
C VAL A 73 6.97 -4.31 -19.61
N VAL A 74 5.84 -3.98 -20.24
CA VAL A 74 4.50 -4.23 -19.66
C VAL A 74 4.26 -5.71 -19.43
N THR A 75 4.63 -6.56 -20.39
CA THR A 75 4.49 -8.01 -20.27
C THR A 75 5.36 -8.57 -19.15
N HIS A 76 6.61 -8.14 -19.06
CA HIS A 76 7.51 -8.51 -17.97
C HIS A 76 6.95 -8.11 -16.61
N ARG A 77 6.50 -6.85 -16.44
CA ARG A 77 5.87 -6.40 -15.20
C ARG A 77 4.66 -7.26 -14.82
N ARG A 78 3.79 -7.60 -15.78
CA ARG A 78 2.64 -8.49 -15.53
C ARG A 78 3.05 -9.90 -15.09
N VAL A 79 4.13 -10.44 -15.65
CA VAL A 79 4.65 -11.76 -15.26
C VAL A 79 5.26 -11.70 -13.86
N CYS A 80 6.07 -10.70 -13.55
CA CYS A 80 6.63 -10.49 -12.21
C CYS A 80 5.51 -10.32 -11.17
N ASP A 81 4.50 -9.48 -11.45
CA ASP A 81 3.35 -9.28 -10.56
C ASP A 81 2.59 -10.59 -10.32
N ALA A 82 2.40 -11.40 -11.37
CA ALA A 82 1.75 -12.69 -11.25
C ALA A 82 2.61 -13.71 -10.48
N ALA A 83 3.93 -13.65 -10.60
CA ALA A 83 4.87 -14.52 -9.88
C ALA A 83 4.82 -14.20 -8.39
N VAL A 84 4.92 -12.92 -8.02
CA VAL A 84 4.78 -12.45 -6.62
C VAL A 84 3.45 -12.89 -6.04
N GLN A 85 2.33 -12.66 -6.74
CA GLN A 85 1.01 -13.10 -6.28
C GLN A 85 0.90 -14.62 -6.10
N THR A 86 1.55 -15.41 -6.95
CA THR A 86 1.54 -16.86 -6.86
C THR A 86 2.33 -17.33 -5.63
N ARG A 87 3.51 -16.75 -5.38
CA ARG A 87 4.34 -17.05 -4.20
C ARG A 87 3.63 -16.68 -2.89
N GLU A 88 2.98 -15.51 -2.85
CA GLU A 88 2.20 -15.10 -1.67
C GLU A 88 1.04 -16.05 -1.37
N LEU A 89 0.30 -16.46 -2.41
CA LEU A 89 -0.80 -17.40 -2.25
C LEU A 89 -0.29 -18.78 -1.79
N ASP A 90 0.82 -19.22 -2.36
CA ASP A 90 1.48 -20.47 -1.99
C ASP A 90 1.88 -20.46 -0.50
N ALA A 91 2.58 -19.42 -0.04
CA ALA A 91 2.94 -19.25 1.37
C ALA A 91 1.71 -19.27 2.31
N ILE A 92 0.59 -18.66 1.91
CA ILE A 92 -0.67 -18.72 2.68
C ILE A 92 -1.18 -20.17 2.76
N LYS A 93 -1.19 -20.90 1.64
CA LYS A 93 -1.69 -22.28 1.59
C LYS A 93 -0.79 -23.26 2.33
N GLN A 94 0.53 -23.11 2.23
CA GLN A 94 1.49 -23.88 3.01
C GLN A 94 1.28 -23.66 4.51
N ALA A 95 1.10 -22.42 4.95
CA ALA A 95 0.81 -22.11 6.34
C ALA A 95 -0.54 -22.69 6.81
N HIS A 96 -1.55 -22.82 5.94
CA HIS A 96 -2.79 -23.53 6.28
C HIS A 96 -2.58 -25.05 6.43
N LEU A 97 -1.77 -25.65 5.55
CA LEU A 97 -1.42 -27.07 5.65
C LEU A 97 -0.64 -27.35 6.94
N ALA A 98 0.35 -26.50 7.26
CA ALA A 98 1.11 -26.58 8.50
C ALA A 98 0.21 -26.51 9.74
N ARG A 99 -0.79 -25.61 9.77
CA ARG A 99 -1.81 -25.56 10.85
C ARG A 99 -2.59 -26.86 10.96
N MET A 100 -3.02 -27.42 9.83
CA MET A 100 -3.75 -28.69 9.83
C MET A 100 -2.88 -29.86 10.31
N LEU A 101 -1.56 -29.79 10.17
CA LEU A 101 -0.62 -30.82 10.59
C LEU A 101 0.01 -30.55 11.97
N LEU A 102 -0.29 -29.41 12.59
CA LEU A 102 0.41 -28.90 13.78
C LEU A 102 1.93 -28.84 13.59
N ALA A 103 2.38 -28.56 12.36
CA ALA A 103 3.79 -28.37 12.02
C ALA A 103 4.21 -26.93 12.37
N TRP A 104 4.60 -26.71 13.63
CA TRP A 104 4.88 -25.39 14.19
C TRP A 104 6.00 -24.63 13.47
N ASP A 105 7.01 -25.33 12.95
CA ASP A 105 8.11 -24.70 12.20
C ASP A 105 7.65 -24.11 10.87
N GLY A 106 6.55 -24.64 10.30
CA GLY A 106 5.92 -24.12 9.09
C GLY A 106 4.92 -22.99 9.35
N LEU A 107 4.72 -22.57 10.60
CA LEU A 107 3.84 -21.46 10.95
C LEU A 107 4.62 -20.15 11.06
N PRO A 108 3.99 -19.01 10.73
CA PRO A 108 4.54 -17.70 11.05
C PRO A 108 4.99 -17.63 12.52
N PRO A 109 6.03 -16.84 12.82
CA PRO A 109 6.50 -16.66 14.19
C PRO A 109 5.37 -16.12 15.08
N ALA A 110 5.35 -16.54 16.34
CA ALA A 110 4.40 -16.02 17.31
C ALA A 110 4.63 -14.51 17.48
N ARG A 111 3.59 -13.71 17.27
CA ARG A 111 3.63 -12.25 17.53
C ARG A 111 3.62 -11.93 19.02
N HIS A 112 3.03 -12.83 19.82
CA HIS A 112 2.93 -12.72 21.27
C HIS A 112 3.63 -13.92 21.90
N THR A 113 4.75 -13.67 22.57
CA THR A 113 5.58 -14.70 23.20
C THR A 113 5.69 -14.56 24.71
N ALA A 114 5.38 -13.37 25.24
CA ALA A 114 5.30 -13.16 26.69
C ALA A 114 4.12 -13.95 27.25
N ALA A 115 4.42 -14.96 28.08
CA ALA A 115 3.42 -15.58 28.93
C ALA A 115 2.86 -14.51 29.88
N GLU A 116 1.56 -14.54 30.14
CA GLU A 116 0.92 -13.76 31.20
C GLU A 116 0.71 -14.70 32.40
N PRO A 117 1.68 -14.80 33.34
CA PRO A 117 1.68 -15.86 34.36
C PRO A 117 0.52 -15.74 35.35
N GLU A 118 -0.03 -14.53 35.49
CA GLU A 118 -1.13 -14.21 36.41
C GLU A 118 -2.51 -14.46 35.80
N HIS A 119 -2.61 -14.84 34.52
CA HIS A 119 -3.91 -15.03 33.87
C HIS A 119 -4.57 -16.36 34.30
N PRO A 120 -5.85 -16.38 34.73
CA PRO A 120 -6.47 -17.54 35.40
C PRO A 120 -6.43 -18.90 34.65
N TYR A 121 -6.30 -18.88 33.33
CA TYR A 121 -6.32 -20.09 32.49
C TYR A 121 -5.36 -20.04 31.28
N ALA A 122 -4.64 -18.93 31.06
CA ALA A 122 -3.91 -18.76 29.79
C ALA A 122 -2.70 -19.71 29.70
N SER A 123 -2.04 -19.95 30.83
CA SER A 123 -0.93 -20.89 30.94
C SER A 123 -1.44 -22.34 30.84
N ASP A 124 -2.49 -22.69 31.59
CA ASP A 124 -3.00 -24.06 31.64
C ASP A 124 -3.58 -24.55 30.29
N LEU A 125 -4.14 -23.64 29.49
CA LEU A 125 -4.70 -23.94 28.18
C LEU A 125 -3.74 -23.64 27.01
N ASP A 126 -2.48 -23.31 27.31
CA ASP A 126 -1.47 -22.93 26.31
C ASP A 126 -2.00 -21.89 25.30
N ILE A 127 -2.65 -20.82 25.78
CA ILE A 127 -3.25 -19.81 24.89
C ILE A 127 -2.17 -19.00 24.18
N ILE A 128 -1.15 -18.55 24.93
CA ILE A 128 -0.04 -17.73 24.44
C ILE A 128 1.26 -18.54 24.52
N GLY A 129 2.11 -18.43 23.51
CA GLY A 129 3.43 -19.06 23.49
C GLY A 129 3.84 -19.55 22.11
N PRO A 130 5.05 -20.15 21.99
CA PRO A 130 5.56 -20.66 20.73
C PRO A 130 4.73 -21.81 20.16
N HIS A 131 4.09 -22.61 21.02
CA HIS A 131 3.19 -23.70 20.62
C HIS A 131 1.74 -23.48 21.08
N GLY A 132 1.36 -22.21 21.26
CA GLY A 132 0.06 -21.86 21.82
C GLY A 132 -1.08 -21.78 20.80
N LEU A 133 -2.31 -21.83 21.30
CA LEU A 133 -3.54 -21.74 20.50
C LEU A 133 -3.59 -20.45 19.67
N LEU A 134 -3.18 -19.32 20.23
CA LEU A 134 -3.17 -18.03 19.52
C LEU A 134 -2.31 -18.10 18.26
N ARG A 135 -1.08 -18.64 18.35
CA ARG A 135 -0.20 -18.81 17.17
C ARG A 135 -0.84 -19.71 16.11
N LEU A 136 -1.56 -20.75 16.55
CA LEU A 136 -2.21 -21.69 15.64
C LEU A 136 -3.37 -21.05 14.86
N ILE A 137 -4.25 -20.31 15.54
CA ILE A 137 -5.48 -19.76 14.92
C ILE A 137 -5.30 -18.37 14.33
N ASP A 138 -4.26 -17.62 14.74
CA ASP A 138 -4.02 -16.29 14.25
C ASP A 138 -3.65 -16.30 12.75
N THR A 139 -4.50 -15.63 11.97
CA THR A 139 -4.32 -15.39 10.53
C THR A 139 -4.37 -13.90 10.21
N THR A 140 -4.32 -13.06 11.24
CA THR A 140 -4.31 -11.61 11.12
C THR A 140 -3.01 -11.15 10.45
N THR A 141 -3.11 -10.03 9.74
CA THR A 141 -1.97 -9.43 9.04
C THR A 141 -1.40 -8.23 9.79
N SER A 142 -2.08 -7.73 10.82
CA SER A 142 -1.65 -6.58 11.63
C SER A 142 -1.44 -6.98 13.09
N ALA A 143 -0.46 -6.35 13.75
CA ALA A 143 -0.23 -6.53 15.18
C ALA A 143 -1.48 -6.19 16.03
N ALA A 144 -2.17 -5.09 15.71
CA ALA A 144 -3.41 -4.71 16.40
C ALA A 144 -4.54 -5.77 16.25
N GLY A 145 -4.64 -6.42 15.08
CA GLY A 145 -5.58 -7.50 14.87
C GLY A 145 -5.24 -8.74 15.70
N SER A 146 -3.95 -9.09 15.76
CA SER A 146 -3.43 -10.19 16.58
C SER A 146 -3.67 -9.95 18.07
N ALA A 147 -3.39 -8.73 18.55
CA ALA A 147 -3.66 -8.31 19.91
C ALA A 147 -5.17 -8.37 20.25
N ARG A 148 -6.04 -7.88 19.36
CA ARG A 148 -7.50 -7.98 19.54
C ARG A 148 -7.97 -9.43 19.64
N LEU A 149 -7.39 -10.33 18.84
CA LEU A 149 -7.68 -11.77 18.92
C LEU A 149 -7.20 -12.37 20.24
N ARG A 150 -5.99 -12.03 20.70
CA ARG A 150 -5.49 -12.40 22.03
C ARG A 150 -6.47 -11.96 23.12
N ASP A 151 -6.87 -10.69 23.12
CA ASP A 151 -7.76 -10.13 24.13
C ASP A 151 -9.13 -10.84 24.13
N TRP A 152 -9.61 -11.30 22.96
CA TRP A 152 -10.82 -12.12 22.88
C TRP A 152 -10.65 -13.52 23.46
N LEU A 153 -9.48 -14.13 23.33
CA LEU A 153 -9.18 -15.45 23.91
C LEU A 153 -8.95 -15.38 25.42
N LEU A 154 -8.47 -14.24 25.93
CA LEU A 154 -8.23 -14.00 27.35
C LEU A 154 -9.44 -13.39 28.08
N ALA A 155 -10.49 -13.00 27.35
CA ALA A 155 -11.70 -12.46 27.96
C ALA A 155 -12.34 -13.48 28.90
N GLY A 156 -12.27 -13.25 30.21
CA GLY A 156 -12.78 -14.19 31.23
C GLY A 156 -14.31 -14.31 31.29
N THR A 157 -15.06 -13.35 30.75
CA THR A 157 -16.53 -13.34 30.80
C THR A 157 -17.14 -13.52 29.39
N PRO A 158 -17.85 -14.63 29.14
CA PRO A 158 -18.46 -14.87 27.85
C PRO A 158 -19.70 -13.98 27.63
N ASN A 159 -19.73 -13.27 26.51
CA ASN A 159 -20.91 -12.52 26.06
C ASN A 159 -21.63 -13.30 24.95
N ALA A 160 -22.73 -13.97 25.30
CA ALA A 160 -23.47 -14.85 24.39
C ALA A 160 -23.95 -14.15 23.12
N ALA A 161 -24.47 -12.93 23.23
CA ALA A 161 -24.95 -12.16 22.07
C ALA A 161 -23.81 -11.80 21.11
N MET A 162 -22.65 -11.39 21.65
CA MET A 162 -21.46 -11.10 20.84
C MET A 162 -20.90 -12.36 20.18
N ILE A 163 -20.87 -13.48 20.90
CA ILE A 163 -20.43 -14.79 20.39
C ILE A 163 -21.31 -15.21 19.21
N ALA A 164 -22.63 -15.17 19.36
CA ALA A 164 -23.58 -15.53 18.30
C ALA A 164 -23.40 -14.66 17.05
N ARG A 165 -23.23 -13.34 17.21
CA ARG A 165 -22.95 -12.41 16.11
C ARG A 165 -21.66 -12.78 15.35
N ARG A 166 -20.58 -13.07 16.08
CA ARG A 166 -19.29 -13.48 15.47
C ARG A 166 -19.39 -14.83 14.78
N GLN A 167 -20.09 -15.80 15.36
CA GLN A 167 -20.32 -17.11 14.74
C GLN A 167 -21.10 -16.99 13.43
N ALA A 168 -22.14 -16.14 13.38
CA ALA A 168 -22.87 -15.87 12.15
C ALA A 168 -21.97 -15.26 11.06
N LEU A 169 -21.13 -14.29 11.41
CA LEU A 169 -20.13 -13.71 10.50
C LEU A 169 -19.14 -14.76 9.98
N VAL A 170 -18.60 -15.60 10.87
CA VAL A 170 -17.67 -16.68 10.50
C VAL A 170 -18.36 -17.70 9.58
N ALA A 171 -19.62 -18.05 9.83
CA ALA A 171 -20.39 -18.95 8.97
C ALA A 171 -20.58 -18.39 7.55
N GLU A 172 -20.89 -17.09 7.43
CA GLU A 172 -21.03 -16.41 6.14
C GLU A 172 -19.70 -16.27 5.38
N LEU A 173 -18.59 -16.08 6.10
CA LEU A 173 -17.22 -15.97 5.56
C LEU A 173 -16.59 -17.31 5.21
N ARG A 174 -16.94 -18.40 5.91
CA ARG A 174 -16.37 -19.74 5.73
C ARG A 174 -16.29 -20.20 4.27
N PRO A 175 -17.36 -20.11 3.44
CA PRO A 175 -17.32 -20.55 2.06
C PRO A 175 -16.55 -19.60 1.13
N LEU A 176 -16.20 -18.39 1.59
CA LEU A 176 -15.60 -17.34 0.77
C LEU A 176 -14.07 -17.43 0.72
N GLY A 177 -13.53 -18.61 0.41
CA GLY A 177 -12.08 -18.89 0.38
C GLY A 177 -11.28 -17.88 -0.46
N THR A 178 -11.66 -17.69 -1.72
CA THR A 178 -10.99 -16.75 -2.63
C THR A 178 -11.04 -15.30 -2.15
N PHE A 179 -12.10 -14.90 -1.45
CA PHE A 179 -12.19 -13.55 -0.89
C PHE A 179 -11.21 -13.38 0.26
N ARG A 180 -11.15 -14.34 1.19
CA ARG A 180 -10.19 -14.33 2.30
C ARG A 180 -8.75 -14.31 1.78
N ASP A 181 -8.43 -15.16 0.81
CA ASP A 181 -7.09 -15.20 0.21
C ASP A 181 -6.70 -13.86 -0.41
N ARG A 182 -7.60 -13.25 -1.20
CA ARG A 182 -7.36 -11.93 -1.81
C ARG A 182 -7.19 -10.83 -0.78
N LEU A 183 -7.95 -10.87 0.32
CA LEU A 183 -7.85 -9.91 1.41
C LEU A 183 -6.52 -10.08 2.17
N THR A 184 -6.12 -11.30 2.48
CA THR A 184 -4.83 -11.59 3.13
C THR A 184 -3.67 -11.16 2.24
N MET A 185 -3.71 -11.47 0.95
CA MET A 185 -2.67 -11.06 -0.01
C MET A 185 -2.57 -9.54 -0.16
N SER A 186 -3.71 -8.81 -0.19
CA SER A 186 -3.67 -7.36 -0.31
C SER A 186 -3.15 -6.68 0.96
N ALA A 187 -3.41 -7.28 2.13
CA ALA A 187 -2.94 -6.80 3.42
C ALA A 187 -1.48 -7.19 3.76
N ARG A 188 -0.91 -8.21 3.11
CA ARG A 188 0.51 -8.62 3.27
C ARG A 188 1.51 -7.87 2.39
N ARG A 189 1.04 -6.95 1.54
CA ARG A 189 1.92 -6.17 0.68
C ARG A 189 3.02 -5.46 1.50
N PRO A 190 4.25 -5.40 0.99
CA PRO A 190 5.35 -4.76 1.70
C PRO A 190 4.97 -3.32 2.03
N ALA A 191 5.12 -2.96 3.30
CA ALA A 191 4.98 -1.61 3.80
C ALA A 191 6.26 -1.24 4.56
N GLY A 192 6.58 0.04 4.63
CA GLY A 192 7.84 0.54 5.19
C GLY A 192 8.08 0.19 6.68
N GLY A 193 7.07 -0.28 7.40
CA GLY A 193 7.15 -0.71 8.78
C GLY A 193 5.75 -1.05 9.28
N GLU A 194 5.63 -1.72 10.42
CA GLU A 194 4.37 -1.75 11.17
C GLU A 194 4.42 -0.64 12.23
N GLY A 195 3.39 0.22 12.29
CA GLY A 195 3.27 1.25 13.34
C GLY A 195 3.63 2.68 12.91
N THR A 196 4.26 2.85 11.74
CA THR A 196 4.61 4.16 11.17
C THR A 196 3.37 5.02 10.94
N LEU A 197 2.28 4.42 10.45
CA LEU A 197 1.04 5.16 10.20
C LEU A 197 0.42 5.68 11.50
N GLN A 198 0.44 4.87 12.57
CA GLN A 198 -0.12 5.26 13.86
C GLN A 198 0.74 6.35 14.50
N ALA A 199 2.07 6.18 14.49
CA ALA A 199 3.00 7.22 14.94
C ALA A 199 2.80 8.54 14.18
N TRP A 200 2.64 8.47 12.85
CA TRP A 200 2.35 9.64 12.03
C TRP A 200 0.99 10.27 12.34
N LEU A 201 -0.04 9.49 12.68
CA LEU A 201 -1.35 10.02 13.08
C LEU A 201 -1.32 10.67 14.46
N ASP A 202 -0.61 10.06 15.40
CA ASP A 202 -0.52 10.48 16.80
C ASP A 202 0.45 11.65 16.99
N ASP A 203 1.36 11.87 16.05
CA ASP A 203 2.30 12.99 16.09
C ASP A 203 1.55 14.35 16.14
N PRO A 204 1.65 15.09 17.27
CA PRO A 204 1.02 16.39 17.41
C PRO A 204 1.70 17.47 16.54
N HIS A 205 2.93 17.23 16.07
CA HIS A 205 3.70 18.12 15.20
C HIS A 205 3.22 18.01 13.74
N SER A 206 1.92 18.22 13.53
CA SER A 206 1.44 18.55 12.20
C SER A 206 1.80 20.00 11.92
N ALA A 207 2.63 20.27 10.92
CA ALA A 207 2.96 21.62 10.48
C ALA A 207 1.69 22.49 10.51
N PRO A 208 1.71 23.66 11.19
CA PRO A 208 0.53 24.49 11.29
C PRO A 208 0.03 24.77 9.87
N PRO A 209 -1.28 24.63 9.61
CA PRO A 209 -1.80 24.83 8.27
C PRO A 209 -1.42 26.24 7.83
N VAL A 210 -0.56 26.33 6.81
CA VAL A 210 -0.18 27.61 6.23
C VAL A 210 -1.47 28.32 5.83
N PRO A 211 -1.71 29.56 6.29
CA PRO A 211 -2.96 30.24 6.01
C PRO A 211 -3.13 30.35 4.49
N LEU A 212 -4.36 30.13 4.01
CA LEU A 212 -4.65 30.11 2.57
C LEU A 212 -4.18 31.41 1.89
N ALA A 213 -4.23 32.54 2.61
CA ALA A 213 -3.72 33.83 2.16
C ALA A 213 -2.19 33.84 1.94
N ALA A 214 -1.40 33.19 2.81
CA ALA A 214 0.05 33.09 2.62
C ALA A 214 0.41 32.16 1.45
N LEU A 215 -0.32 31.04 1.29
CA LEU A 215 -0.18 30.17 0.12
C LEU A 215 -0.53 30.91 -1.18
N ALA A 216 -1.64 31.65 -1.19
CA ALA A 216 -2.07 32.44 -2.34
C ALA A 216 -1.07 33.57 -2.67
N GLY A 217 -0.56 34.26 -1.64
CA GLY A 217 0.46 35.30 -1.79
C GLY A 217 1.78 34.76 -2.37
N LEU A 218 2.26 33.61 -1.85
CA LEU A 218 3.46 32.95 -2.39
C LEU A 218 3.25 32.40 -3.80
N ALA A 219 2.07 31.86 -4.11
CA ALA A 219 1.73 31.40 -5.46
C ALA A 219 1.66 32.57 -6.45
N LEU A 220 1.08 33.70 -6.05
CA LEU A 220 1.06 34.93 -6.84
C LEU A 220 2.48 35.44 -7.08
N LEU A 221 3.31 35.47 -6.04
CA LEU A 221 4.70 35.92 -6.15
C LEU A 221 5.53 34.99 -7.05
N ALA A 222 5.32 33.67 -6.96
CA ALA A 222 5.94 32.71 -7.87
C ALA A 222 5.50 32.94 -9.32
N ALA A 223 4.21 33.17 -9.56
CA ALA A 223 3.69 33.49 -10.90
C ALA A 223 4.28 34.79 -11.46
N ILE A 224 4.42 35.83 -10.63
CA ILE A 224 5.09 37.09 -11.00
C ILE A 224 6.55 36.82 -11.39
N ASN A 225 7.29 36.03 -10.59
CA ASN A 225 8.68 35.67 -10.89
C ASN A 225 8.80 34.87 -12.20
N VAL A 226 7.86 33.97 -12.50
CA VAL A 226 7.83 33.22 -13.76
C VAL A 226 7.60 34.16 -14.95
N VAL A 227 6.62 35.07 -14.86
CA VAL A 227 6.32 36.04 -15.93
C VAL A 227 7.52 36.96 -16.16
N GLN A 228 8.16 37.45 -15.10
CA GLN A 228 9.35 38.30 -15.21
C GLN A 228 10.57 37.54 -15.74
N GLY A 229 10.74 36.26 -15.38
CA GLY A 229 11.78 35.40 -15.93
C GLY A 229 11.61 35.20 -17.44
N ILE A 230 10.37 34.99 -17.90
CA ILE A 230 10.06 34.93 -19.34
C ILE A 230 10.34 36.27 -20.03
N ALA A 231 9.94 37.39 -19.42
CA ALA A 231 10.20 38.73 -19.94
C ALA A 231 11.72 39.01 -20.09
N TYR A 232 12.51 38.66 -19.08
CA TYR A 232 13.98 38.75 -19.11
C TYR A 232 14.59 37.94 -20.26
N LEU A 233 14.14 36.70 -20.45
CA LEU A 233 14.61 35.83 -21.55
C LEU A 233 14.23 36.38 -22.92
N SER A 234 13.16 37.16 -23.02
CA SER A 234 12.76 37.86 -24.26
C SER A 234 13.50 39.19 -24.50
N GLY A 235 14.43 39.58 -23.62
CA GLY A 235 15.19 40.83 -23.72
C GLY A 235 14.46 42.06 -23.18
N ALA A 236 13.33 41.89 -22.49
CA ALA A 236 12.63 42.98 -21.81
C ALA A 236 13.26 43.30 -20.45
N ASP A 237 13.02 44.51 -19.94
CA ASP A 237 13.46 44.89 -18.61
C ASP A 237 12.74 44.06 -17.55
N ALA A 238 13.52 43.44 -16.67
CA ALA A 238 13.06 42.60 -15.56
C ALA A 238 13.73 43.01 -14.25
N GLY A 239 14.05 44.30 -14.07
CA GLY A 239 14.71 44.81 -12.86
C GLY A 239 13.98 44.48 -11.54
N LEU A 240 12.66 44.26 -11.59
CA LEU A 240 11.86 43.84 -10.43
C LEU A 240 12.22 42.43 -9.93
N LEU A 241 12.79 41.57 -10.78
CA LEU A 241 13.13 40.17 -10.45
C LEU A 241 14.20 40.11 -9.36
N LEU A 242 15.09 41.10 -9.31
CA LEU A 242 16.10 41.28 -8.25
C LEU A 242 15.47 41.47 -6.86
N PHE A 243 14.22 41.89 -6.77
CA PHE A 243 13.52 42.11 -5.50
C PHE A 243 12.49 41.02 -5.22
N THR A 244 11.70 40.63 -6.23
CA THR A 244 10.60 39.66 -6.06
C THR A 244 11.12 38.23 -5.87
N LEU A 245 12.25 37.86 -6.47
CA LEU A 245 12.83 36.53 -6.31
C LEU A 245 13.46 36.33 -4.92
N PRO A 246 14.31 37.22 -4.38
CA PRO A 246 14.78 37.09 -3.01
C PRO A 246 13.65 37.16 -1.98
N LEU A 247 12.66 38.03 -2.18
CA LEU A 247 11.49 38.10 -1.31
C LEU A 247 10.74 36.75 -1.29
N TYR A 248 10.57 36.12 -2.46
CA TYR A 248 9.95 34.80 -2.57
C TYR A 248 10.76 33.73 -1.83
N VAL A 249 12.07 33.71 -2.01
CA VAL A 249 12.98 32.74 -1.37
C VAL A 249 12.99 32.92 0.15
N VAL A 250 13.03 34.15 0.64
CA VAL A 250 13.03 34.43 2.09
C VAL A 250 11.69 34.03 2.71
N LEU A 251 10.57 34.43 2.09
CA LEU A 251 9.24 34.05 2.59
C LEU A 251 9.05 32.53 2.54
N SER A 252 9.43 31.87 1.44
CA SER A 252 9.34 30.42 1.34
C SER A 252 10.22 29.71 2.37
N ALA A 253 11.45 30.19 2.62
CA ALA A 253 12.35 29.62 3.63
C ALA A 253 11.77 29.71 5.06
N VAL A 254 11.10 30.81 5.40
CA VAL A 254 10.43 30.98 6.71
C VAL A 254 9.33 29.93 6.89
N PHE A 255 8.51 29.69 5.85
CA PHE A 255 7.43 28.71 5.91
C PHE A 255 7.91 27.25 5.71
N ILE A 256 9.01 27.02 4.98
CA ILE A 256 9.59 25.69 4.73
C ILE A 256 10.14 25.08 6.02
N ARG A 257 10.74 25.88 6.92
CA ARG A 257 11.19 25.37 8.22
C ARG A 257 10.06 24.72 9.03
N ALA A 258 8.85 25.27 8.93
CA ALA A 258 7.66 24.67 9.55
C ALA A 258 7.13 23.43 8.80
N ALA A 259 7.50 23.23 7.53
CA ALA A 259 7.03 22.13 6.68
C ALA A 259 8.05 20.98 6.52
N ALA A 260 9.33 21.21 6.84
CA ALA A 260 10.43 20.27 6.59
C ALA A 260 10.32 18.97 7.41
N GLU A 261 9.77 19.03 8.63
CA GLU A 261 9.59 17.87 9.51
C GLU A 261 8.57 16.85 8.93
N VAL A 262 7.64 17.28 8.08
CA VAL A 262 6.53 16.45 7.58
C VAL A 262 6.93 15.52 6.40
N GLY A 263 8.05 15.82 5.73
CA GLY A 263 8.39 15.17 4.45
C GLY A 263 9.20 13.87 4.55
N GLU A 264 9.92 13.63 5.65
CA GLU A 264 10.74 12.41 5.82
C GLU A 264 9.85 11.17 6.06
N ASP A 265 8.77 11.34 6.83
CA ASP A 265 7.81 10.27 7.12
C ASP A 265 6.82 10.01 5.98
N ALA A 266 6.66 10.97 5.06
CA ALA A 266 5.63 10.92 4.01
C ALA A 266 5.77 9.67 3.11
N LEU A 267 7.00 9.28 2.75
CA LEU A 267 7.22 8.12 1.90
C LEU A 267 6.80 6.82 2.60
N MET A 268 7.14 6.66 3.87
CA MET A 268 6.82 5.47 4.67
C MET A 268 5.32 5.36 4.92
N VAL A 269 4.68 6.49 5.23
CA VAL A 269 3.21 6.61 5.32
C VAL A 269 2.57 6.22 3.98
N SER A 270 3.13 6.64 2.84
CA SER A 270 2.56 6.32 1.53
C SER A 270 2.48 4.81 1.27
N TYR A 271 3.47 4.03 1.74
CA TYR A 271 3.48 2.57 1.61
C TYR A 271 2.43 1.92 2.52
N GLU A 272 2.36 2.32 3.80
CA GLU A 272 1.36 1.82 4.76
C GLU A 272 -0.08 2.12 4.30
N VAL A 273 -0.33 3.37 3.88
CA VAL A 273 -1.60 3.83 3.32
C VAL A 273 -1.94 3.06 2.04
N GLY A 274 -0.95 2.82 1.17
CA GLY A 274 -1.11 2.04 -0.06
C GLY A 274 -1.53 0.59 0.21
N ARG A 275 -0.95 -0.04 1.24
CA ARG A 275 -1.33 -1.38 1.72
C ARG A 275 -2.77 -1.42 2.22
N LEU A 276 -3.16 -0.48 3.08
CA LEU A 276 -4.55 -0.37 3.56
C LEU A 276 -5.53 -0.10 2.42
N ALA A 277 -5.17 0.77 1.47
CA ALA A 277 -6.00 1.07 0.31
C ALA A 277 -6.25 -0.18 -0.55
N ALA A 278 -5.25 -1.05 -0.67
CA ALA A 278 -5.40 -2.31 -1.39
C ALA A 278 -6.34 -3.27 -0.66
N ALA A 279 -6.26 -3.37 0.67
CA ALA A 279 -7.17 -4.18 1.49
C ALA A 279 -8.61 -3.66 1.42
N PHE A 280 -8.84 -2.37 1.66
CA PHE A 280 -10.17 -1.77 1.61
C PHE A 280 -10.80 -1.85 0.22
N ARG A 281 -10.03 -1.76 -0.85
CA ARG A 281 -10.55 -1.97 -2.21
C ARG A 281 -11.13 -3.37 -2.42
N VAL A 282 -10.60 -4.39 -1.74
CA VAL A 282 -11.16 -5.75 -1.80
C VAL A 282 -12.50 -5.80 -1.06
N LEU A 283 -12.62 -5.12 0.08
CA LEU A 283 -13.85 -5.01 0.86
C LEU A 283 -14.95 -4.25 0.09
N GLU A 284 -14.61 -3.09 -0.47
CA GLU A 284 -15.48 -2.21 -1.25
C GLU A 284 -16.12 -2.91 -2.47
N ARG A 285 -15.33 -3.72 -3.18
CA ARG A 285 -15.78 -4.37 -4.42
C ARG A 285 -16.58 -5.64 -4.17
N ARG A 286 -16.57 -6.17 -2.94
CA ARG A 286 -17.21 -7.45 -2.64
C ARG A 286 -18.71 -7.26 -2.58
N ARG A 287 -19.45 -8.02 -3.38
CA ARG A 287 -20.91 -8.18 -3.23
C ARG A 287 -21.22 -9.30 -2.23
N THR A 288 -22.28 -9.13 -1.43
CA THR A 288 -22.70 -10.03 -0.34
C THR A 288 -24.15 -10.52 -0.50
N PRO A 289 -24.49 -11.18 -1.62
CA PRO A 289 -25.84 -11.71 -1.78
C PRO A 289 -26.13 -12.76 -0.71
N GLY A 290 -27.28 -12.64 -0.05
CA GLY A 290 -27.76 -13.59 0.97
C GLY A 290 -26.89 -13.69 2.22
N ARG A 291 -26.15 -12.63 2.58
CA ARG A 291 -25.21 -12.60 3.72
C ARG A 291 -25.38 -11.31 4.54
N PRO A 292 -26.46 -11.20 5.33
CA PRO A 292 -26.81 -9.94 6.00
C PRO A 292 -25.78 -9.49 7.04
N HIS A 293 -25.12 -10.41 7.75
CA HIS A 293 -24.16 -10.03 8.79
C HIS A 293 -22.89 -9.43 8.15
N LEU A 294 -22.39 -10.07 7.09
CA LEU A 294 -21.26 -9.56 6.33
C LEU A 294 -21.62 -8.27 5.58
N ASP A 295 -22.86 -8.11 5.14
CA ASP A 295 -23.34 -6.88 4.52
C ASP A 295 -23.30 -5.71 5.51
N ALA A 296 -23.79 -5.91 6.73
CA ALA A 296 -23.75 -4.93 7.80
C ALA A 296 -22.31 -4.54 8.17
N LEU A 297 -21.39 -5.53 8.23
CA LEU A 297 -19.96 -5.28 8.48
C LEU A 297 -19.30 -4.45 7.37
N LEU A 298 -19.69 -4.68 6.10
CA LEU A 298 -19.10 -4.00 4.95
C LEU A 298 -19.78 -2.66 4.61
N ALA A 299 -20.92 -2.34 5.23
CA ALA A 299 -21.69 -1.13 4.95
C ALA A 299 -20.85 0.16 5.04
N PRO A 300 -19.99 0.37 6.08
CA PRO A 300 -19.16 1.57 6.17
C PRO A 300 -18.15 1.73 5.03
N PHE A 301 -17.75 0.63 4.39
CA PHE A 301 -16.80 0.65 3.28
C PHE A 301 -17.47 0.92 1.94
N ARG A 302 -18.79 0.77 1.82
CA ARG A 302 -19.50 0.82 0.52
C ARG A 302 -20.10 2.16 0.17
N ASP A 303 -20.07 3.13 1.08
CA ASP A 303 -20.55 4.48 0.81
C ASP A 303 -19.83 5.07 -0.42
N PRO A 304 -20.55 5.36 -1.53
CA PRO A 304 -19.96 5.94 -2.72
C PRO A 304 -19.32 7.31 -2.48
N ALA A 305 -19.86 8.09 -1.53
CA ALA A 305 -19.37 9.43 -1.22
C ALA A 305 -18.11 9.40 -0.32
N ALA A 306 -17.96 8.36 0.50
CA ALA A 306 -16.91 8.25 1.51
C ALA A 306 -16.03 7.00 1.35
N ARG A 307 -15.68 6.62 0.11
CA ARG A 307 -14.89 5.42 -0.16
C ARG A 307 -13.49 5.47 0.50
N PRO A 308 -13.17 4.55 1.44
CA PRO A 308 -11.89 4.56 2.13
C PRO A 308 -10.69 4.44 1.19
N SER A 309 -10.77 3.60 0.15
CA SER A 309 -9.69 3.42 -0.81
C SER A 309 -9.42 4.64 -1.67
N ALA A 310 -10.43 5.50 -1.89
CA ALA A 310 -10.26 6.76 -2.62
C ALA A 310 -9.52 7.79 -1.78
N LEU A 311 -9.87 7.92 -0.49
CA LEU A 311 -9.17 8.80 0.45
C LEU A 311 -7.71 8.36 0.61
N LEU A 312 -7.47 7.08 0.86
CA LEU A 312 -6.12 6.54 1.02
C LEU A 312 -5.29 6.68 -0.26
N ARG A 313 -5.89 6.47 -1.46
CA ARG A 313 -5.19 6.72 -2.72
C ARG A 313 -4.82 8.20 -2.88
N ARG A 314 -5.70 9.13 -2.50
CA ARG A 314 -5.40 10.57 -2.52
C ARG A 314 -4.23 10.89 -1.60
N ILE A 315 -4.20 10.35 -0.39
CA ILE A 315 -3.09 10.50 0.56
C ILE A 315 -1.78 9.95 -0.04
N SER A 316 -1.81 8.75 -0.61
CA SER A 316 -0.64 8.15 -1.27
C SER A 316 -0.11 9.00 -2.44
N MET A 317 -1.00 9.60 -3.25
CA MET A 317 -0.58 10.52 -4.32
C MET A 317 0.02 11.81 -3.77
N ILE A 318 -0.56 12.41 -2.71
CA ILE A 318 -0.02 13.62 -2.07
C ILE A 318 1.34 13.34 -1.42
N ALA A 319 1.47 12.19 -0.76
CA ALA A 319 2.72 11.77 -0.14
C ALA A 319 3.82 11.50 -1.18
N GLY A 320 3.47 10.87 -2.32
CA GLY A 320 4.38 10.72 -3.46
C GLY A 320 4.73 12.05 -4.14
N ALA A 321 3.83 13.04 -4.11
CA ALA A 321 4.13 14.40 -4.56
C ALA A 321 5.09 15.12 -3.60
N ALA A 322 4.95 14.92 -2.29
CA ALA A 322 5.87 15.45 -1.28
C ALA A 322 7.27 14.80 -1.37
N SER A 323 7.37 13.54 -1.79
CA SER A 323 8.66 12.85 -1.92
C SER A 323 9.55 13.37 -3.05
N VAL A 324 9.04 14.27 -3.92
CA VAL A 324 9.86 14.96 -4.92
C VAL A 324 11.04 15.71 -4.29
N ARG A 325 10.92 16.10 -3.01
CA ARG A 325 12.02 16.65 -2.20
C ARG A 325 13.30 15.79 -2.19
N ALA A 326 13.17 14.47 -2.36
CA ALA A 326 14.34 13.58 -2.44
C ALA A 326 15.19 13.83 -3.70
N ASN A 327 14.63 14.44 -4.75
CA ASN A 327 15.36 14.81 -5.96
C ASN A 327 15.62 16.33 -5.97
N PHE A 328 16.84 16.74 -5.64
CA PHE A 328 17.23 18.15 -5.54
C PHE A 328 16.87 18.97 -6.79
N ILE A 329 17.12 18.45 -7.99
CA ILE A 329 16.86 19.16 -9.25
C ILE A 329 15.35 19.35 -9.46
N ALA A 330 14.57 18.28 -9.33
CA ALA A 330 13.11 18.36 -9.51
C ALA A 330 12.47 19.23 -8.42
N TRP A 331 12.93 19.11 -7.18
CA TRP A 331 12.48 19.89 -6.04
C TRP A 331 12.75 21.38 -6.21
N THR A 332 13.98 21.77 -6.53
CA THR A 332 14.34 23.18 -6.78
C THR A 332 13.52 23.77 -7.92
N ALA A 333 13.36 23.06 -9.03
CA ALA A 333 12.55 23.52 -10.17
C ALA A 333 11.07 23.72 -9.78
N LEU A 334 10.46 22.74 -9.09
CA LEU A 334 9.06 22.84 -8.67
C LEU A 334 8.82 23.93 -7.63
N ASN A 335 9.71 24.05 -6.65
CA ASN A 335 9.65 25.12 -5.65
C ASN A 335 9.95 26.50 -6.22
N LEU A 336 10.66 26.61 -7.35
CA LEU A 336 10.85 27.89 -8.01
C LEU A 336 9.58 28.36 -8.73
N LEU A 337 8.84 27.43 -9.33
CA LEU A 337 7.62 27.71 -10.09
C LEU A 337 6.38 27.88 -9.19
N THR A 338 6.35 27.18 -8.07
CA THR A 338 5.20 27.13 -7.16
C THR A 338 5.67 26.83 -5.74
N PRO A 339 4.98 27.29 -4.68
CA PRO A 339 5.30 26.91 -3.30
C PRO A 339 4.93 25.45 -3.00
N TRP A 340 5.61 24.51 -3.67
CA TRP A 340 5.26 23.09 -3.74
C TRP A 340 5.29 22.42 -2.37
N ASP A 341 6.32 22.65 -1.57
CA ASP A 341 6.43 22.06 -0.23
C ASP A 341 5.29 22.52 0.69
N LEU A 342 4.89 23.79 0.61
CA LEU A 342 3.81 24.33 1.43
C LEU A 342 2.44 23.79 1.01
N ILE A 343 2.22 23.66 -0.30
CA ILE A 343 1.01 23.06 -0.86
C ILE A 343 0.92 21.59 -0.43
N THR A 344 1.98 20.81 -0.63
CA THR A 344 1.99 19.38 -0.30
C THR A 344 1.87 19.15 1.21
N ALA A 345 2.55 19.94 2.05
CA ALA A 345 2.42 19.88 3.51
C ALA A 345 0.98 20.20 3.96
N SER A 346 0.39 21.29 3.47
CA SER A 346 -1.00 21.66 3.85
C SER A 346 -2.03 20.60 3.42
N LEU A 347 -1.86 20.01 2.23
CA LEU A 347 -2.70 18.92 1.75
C LEU A 347 -2.52 17.65 2.59
N LEU A 348 -1.29 17.35 3.00
CA LEU A 348 -0.99 16.20 3.85
C LEU A 348 -1.63 16.38 5.23
N THR A 349 -1.49 17.55 5.87
CA THR A 349 -2.11 17.88 7.17
C THR A 349 -3.63 17.77 7.11
N ARG A 350 -4.28 18.35 6.09
CA ARG A 350 -5.74 18.20 5.90
C ARG A 350 -6.15 16.73 5.73
N SER A 351 -5.36 15.97 5.00
CA SER A 351 -5.64 14.55 4.78
C SER A 351 -5.37 13.69 6.02
N LYS A 352 -4.39 14.08 6.86
CA LYS A 352 -4.12 13.49 8.18
C LYS A 352 -5.34 13.61 9.08
N HIS A 353 -5.92 14.81 9.21
CA HIS A 353 -7.13 15.04 10.00
C HIS A 353 -8.34 14.26 9.47
N ALA A 354 -8.53 14.21 8.15
CA ALA A 354 -9.61 13.42 7.57
C ALA A 354 -9.43 11.91 7.85
N LEU A 355 -8.18 11.42 7.79
CA LEU A 355 -7.86 10.03 8.07
C LEU A 355 -8.01 9.71 9.57
N SER A 356 -7.52 10.56 10.48
CA SER A 356 -7.61 10.32 11.92
C SER A 356 -9.07 10.24 12.41
N ALA A 357 -9.97 11.03 11.81
CA ALA A 357 -11.40 10.96 12.12
C ALA A 357 -12.09 9.70 11.56
N ALA A 358 -11.67 9.23 10.38
CA ALA A 358 -12.34 8.13 9.67
C ALA A 358 -11.78 6.74 10.00
N LEU A 359 -10.47 6.64 10.27
CA LEU A 359 -9.76 5.38 10.42
C LEU A 359 -10.28 4.53 11.61
N PRO A 360 -10.53 5.08 12.82
CA PRO A 360 -11.06 4.28 13.93
C PRO A 360 -12.38 3.62 13.59
N ARG A 361 -13.29 4.37 12.92
CA ARG A 361 -14.58 3.83 12.47
C ARG A 361 -14.45 2.67 11.50
N TRP A 362 -13.41 2.64 10.68
CA TRP A 362 -13.15 1.54 9.75
C TRP A 362 -12.49 0.34 10.42
N LEU A 363 -11.66 0.56 11.44
CA LEU A 363 -10.98 -0.52 12.16
C LEU A 363 -11.85 -1.17 13.24
N ASP A 364 -12.86 -0.46 13.75
CA ASP A 364 -13.79 -0.93 14.78
C ASP A 364 -15.14 -1.40 14.24
N ALA A 365 -15.43 -1.19 12.95
CA ALA A 365 -16.56 -1.79 12.25
C ALA A 365 -16.44 -3.32 12.21
#